data_AF-A0A5P0JJD3-F1
#
_entry.id   AF-A0A5P0JJD3-F1
#
_cell.length_a   1.000
_cell.length_b   1.000
_cell.length_c   1.000
_cell.angle_alpha   90.00
_cell.angle_beta   90.00
_cell.angle_gamma   90.00
#
_symmetry.space_group_name_H-M   'P 1'
#
loop_
_entity.id
_entity.type
_entity.pdbx_description
1 polymer ?
#
loop_
_entity_poly.entity_id
_entity_poly.type
_entity_poly.pdbx_seq_one_letter_code
_entity_poly.pdbx_strand_id
1 'polypeptide(L)'
;GCTLQQVADASGMTKGYLSQLLNAKIKSPSAQKLEALHRFLGLEFPRQKKTIGVVFGKFYPLHTGHIYLIQRACSQVDELHIIMGFDDTRDRALFEDSAMSQQPTVPDRLRWLLQTFKYQKNIRIHAFNE
;
A
#
# COMPACT_ATOMS: atom_id res chain seq x y z
N GLY A 1 -23.02 6.72 -2.68
CA GLY A 1 -22.79 7.37 -1.38
C GLY A 1 -23.96 7.09 -0.46
N CYS A 2 -23.74 7.05 0.86
CA CYS A 2 -24.78 6.88 1.87
C CYS A 2 -25.10 8.22 2.54
N THR A 3 -26.36 8.42 2.95
CA THR A 3 -26.78 9.61 3.68
C THR A 3 -26.46 9.48 5.17
N LEU A 4 -26.31 10.61 5.87
CA LEU A 4 -26.09 10.60 7.31
C LEU A 4 -27.22 9.91 8.09
N GLN A 5 -28.44 9.94 7.55
CA GLN A 5 -29.60 9.29 8.13
C GLN A 5 -29.49 7.77 8.01
N GLN A 6 -29.10 7.26 6.85
CA GLN A 6 -28.88 5.82 6.64
C GLN A 6 -27.81 5.26 7.58
N VAL A 7 -26.73 6.01 7.79
CA VAL A 7 -25.67 5.61 8.74
C VAL A 7 -26.20 5.63 10.18
N ALA A 8 -26.97 6.66 10.55
CA ALA A 8 -27.58 6.79 11.87
C ALA A 8 -28.48 5.58 12.20
N ASP A 9 -29.39 5.26 11.29
CA ASP A 9 -30.34 4.17 11.44
C ASP A 9 -29.63 2.81 11.56
N ALA A 10 -28.60 2.56 10.73
CA ALA A 10 -27.88 1.30 10.71
C ALA A 10 -26.88 1.12 11.86
N SER A 11 -26.38 2.22 12.45
CA SER A 11 -25.40 2.20 13.53
C SER A 11 -26.00 2.43 14.92
N GLY A 12 -27.34 2.58 15.02
CA GLY A 12 -28.03 2.84 16.27
C GLY A 12 -27.67 4.18 16.92
N MET A 13 -27.29 5.17 16.09
CA MET A 13 -26.86 6.50 16.52
C MET A 13 -27.79 7.58 15.98
N THR A 14 -27.80 8.75 16.60
CA THR A 14 -28.57 9.88 16.05
C THR A 14 -27.79 10.58 14.95
N LYS A 15 -28.51 11.15 13.98
CA LYS A 15 -27.94 12.04 12.97
C LYS A 15 -27.13 13.19 13.61
N GLY A 16 -27.60 13.72 14.74
CA GLY A 16 -26.92 14.75 15.51
C GLY A 16 -25.57 14.28 16.08
N TYR A 17 -25.52 13.06 16.63
CA TYR A 17 -24.29 12.46 17.14
C TYR A 17 -23.25 12.27 16.03
N LEU A 18 -23.66 11.72 14.88
CA LEU A 18 -22.78 11.56 13.71
C LEU A 18 -22.27 12.91 13.18
N SER A 19 -23.13 13.92 13.15
CA SER A 19 -22.73 15.28 12.78
C SER A 19 -21.69 15.86 13.75
N GLN A 20 -21.88 15.68 15.06
CA GLN A 20 -20.87 16.08 16.06
C GLN A 20 -19.56 15.31 15.90
N LEU A 21 -19.62 14.03 15.55
CA LEU A 21 -18.44 13.18 15.33
C LEU A 21 -17.64 13.66 14.11
N LEU A 22 -18.32 13.92 12.99
CA LEU A 22 -17.68 14.46 11.78
C LEU A 22 -17.06 15.84 11.99
N ASN A 23 -17.69 16.68 12.82
CA ASN A 23 -17.18 18.00 13.17
C ASN A 23 -16.17 18.00 14.33
N ALA A 24 -15.61 16.83 14.68
CA ALA A 24 -14.62 16.66 15.75
C ALA A 24 -15.06 17.20 17.13
N LYS A 25 -16.38 17.34 17.37
CA LYS A 25 -16.94 17.80 18.66
C LYS A 25 -16.94 16.70 19.72
N ILE A 26 -16.87 15.43 19.31
CA ILE A 26 -16.76 14.26 20.20
C ILE A 26 -15.30 13.82 20.24
N LYS A 27 -14.66 13.98 21.40
CA LYS A 27 -13.24 13.61 21.58
C LYS A 27 -13.02 12.12 21.89
N SER A 28 -13.98 11.46 22.53
CA SER A 28 -13.86 10.08 23.00
C SER A 28 -15.16 9.30 22.77
N PRO A 29 -15.43 8.87 21.52
CA PRO A 29 -16.57 8.00 21.23
C PRO A 29 -16.40 6.62 21.89
N SER A 30 -17.49 5.97 22.27
CA SER A 30 -17.43 4.63 22.88
C SER A 30 -17.05 3.56 21.85
N ALA A 31 -16.37 2.51 22.31
CA ALA A 31 -15.97 1.40 21.46
C ALA A 31 -17.15 0.76 20.70
N GLN A 32 -18.30 0.59 21.36
CA GLN A 32 -19.52 0.06 20.75
C GLN A 32 -20.02 0.92 19.56
N LYS A 33 -19.95 2.25 19.68
CA LYS A 33 -20.36 3.16 18.59
C LYS A 33 -19.37 3.12 17.44
N LEU A 34 -18.07 3.05 17.72
CA LEU A 34 -17.05 2.88 16.70
C LEU A 34 -17.21 1.55 15.96
N GLU A 35 -17.46 0.46 16.68
CA GLU A 35 -17.69 -0.86 16.09
C GLU A 35 -18.91 -0.86 15.14
N ALA A 36 -20.02 -0.23 15.55
CA ALA A 36 -21.22 -0.13 14.73
C ALA A 36 -20.96 0.64 13.42
N LEU A 37 -20.19 1.73 13.47
CA LEU A 37 -19.77 2.47 12.28
C LEU A 37 -18.85 1.65 11.38
N HIS A 38 -17.85 0.99 11.96
CA HIS A 38 -16.94 0.13 11.21
C HIS A 38 -17.69 -0.99 10.49
N ARG A 39 -18.62 -1.66 11.19
CA ARG A 39 -19.48 -2.70 10.60
C ARG A 39 -20.32 -2.17 9.44
N PHE A 40 -20.94 -1.00 9.60
CA PHE A 40 -21.73 -0.37 8.52
C PHE A 40 -20.87 -0.02 7.30
N LEU A 41 -19.65 0.45 7.52
CA LEU A 41 -18.72 0.86 6.46
C LEU A 41 -17.90 -0.30 5.86
N GLY A 42 -18.06 -1.53 6.37
CA GLY A 42 -17.25 -2.68 5.95
C GLY A 42 -15.77 -2.55 6.34
N LEU A 43 -15.48 -1.85 7.44
CA LEU A 43 -14.14 -1.65 7.97
C LEU A 43 -13.86 -2.61 9.12
N GLU A 44 -12.61 -3.07 9.24
CA GLU A 44 -12.16 -3.91 10.36
C GLU A 44 -12.18 -3.12 11.68
N PHE A 45 -12.68 -3.73 12.76
CA PHE A 45 -12.66 -3.19 14.13
C PHE A 45 -12.34 -4.29 15.16
N PRO A 46 -11.51 -4.03 16.19
CA PRO A 46 -10.74 -2.81 16.40
C PRO A 46 -9.70 -2.63 15.29
N ARG A 47 -9.35 -1.38 14.98
CA ARG A 47 -8.31 -1.10 13.97
C ARG A 47 -7.01 -1.74 14.43
N GLN A 48 -6.56 -2.78 13.73
CA GLN A 48 -5.28 -3.40 14.01
C GLN A 48 -4.16 -2.48 13.53
N LYS A 49 -3.14 -2.29 14.37
CA LYS A 49 -1.93 -1.58 13.97
C LYS A 49 -1.18 -2.47 12.99
N LYS A 50 -1.08 -2.03 11.73
CA LYS A 50 -0.29 -2.72 10.70
C LYS A 50 1.17 -2.27 10.74
N THR A 51 2.07 -3.24 10.69
CA THR A 51 3.49 -3.04 10.42
C THR A 51 3.69 -2.87 8.92
N ILE A 52 4.34 -1.78 8.52
CA ILE A 52 4.56 -1.43 7.11
C ILE A 52 6.06 -1.43 6.85
N GLY A 53 6.50 -2.21 5.85
CA GLY A 53 7.87 -2.21 5.35
C GLY A 53 8.00 -1.43 4.05
N VAL A 54 9.19 -0.91 3.78
CA VAL A 54 9.53 -0.27 2.50
C VAL A 54 10.86 -0.81 1.99
N VAL A 55 10.94 -1.14 0.70
CA VAL A 55 12.17 -1.53 0.00
C VAL A 55 12.34 -0.62 -1.21
N PHE A 56 13.52 -0.02 -1.33
CA PHE A 56 13.91 0.78 -2.49
C PHE A 56 14.86 -0.01 -3.39
N GLY A 57 14.74 0.18 -4.69
CA GLY A 57 15.69 -0.39 -5.63
C GLY A 57 15.49 0.11 -7.05
N LYS A 58 16.58 0.10 -7.83
CA LYS A 58 16.53 0.36 -9.28
C LYS A 58 16.07 -0.85 -10.08
N PHE A 59 16.31 -2.04 -9.53
CA PHE A 59 16.00 -3.35 -10.12
C PHE A 59 16.47 -3.46 -11.58
N TYR A 60 17.71 -3.04 -11.84
CA TYR A 60 18.32 -2.93 -13.17
C TYR A 60 19.54 -3.88 -13.31
N PRO A 61 19.34 -5.21 -13.43
CA PRO A 61 18.07 -5.93 -13.44
C PRO A 61 17.62 -6.45 -12.06
N LEU A 62 16.39 -6.97 -11.98
CA LEU A 62 15.93 -7.76 -10.84
C LEU A 62 16.72 -9.08 -10.78
N HIS A 63 17.26 -9.44 -9.61
CA HIS A 63 18.10 -10.63 -9.44
C HIS A 63 17.80 -11.33 -8.11
N THR A 64 18.37 -12.52 -7.90
CA THR A 64 18.09 -13.39 -6.74
C THR A 64 18.32 -12.73 -5.38
N GLY A 65 19.37 -11.91 -5.25
CA GLY A 65 19.61 -11.10 -4.04
C GLY A 65 18.44 -10.15 -3.69
N HIS A 66 17.91 -9.41 -4.67
CA HIS A 66 16.71 -8.59 -4.47
C HIS A 66 15.51 -9.42 -4.05
N ILE A 67 15.31 -10.57 -4.71
CA ILE A 67 14.18 -11.47 -4.43
C ILE A 67 14.25 -11.98 -3.00
N TYR A 68 15.42 -12.45 -2.56
CA TYR A 68 15.63 -12.91 -1.19
C TYR A 68 15.36 -11.80 -0.17
N LEU A 69 15.90 -10.60 -0.39
CA LEU A 69 15.67 -9.46 0.50
C LEU A 69 14.18 -9.11 0.61
N ILE A 70 13.49 -9.01 -0.54
CA ILE A 70 12.06 -8.65 -0.57
C ILE A 70 11.22 -9.73 0.11
N GLN A 71 11.47 -11.01 -0.15
CA GLN A 71 10.75 -12.10 0.49
C GLN A 71 10.95 -12.10 2.01
N ARG A 72 12.19 -11.87 2.46
CA ARG A 72 12.51 -11.79 3.88
C ARG A 72 11.88 -10.56 4.55
N ALA A 73 11.82 -9.43 3.86
CA ALA A 73 11.13 -8.24 4.36
C ALA A 73 9.61 -8.47 4.43
N CYS A 74 9.04 -9.07 3.39
CA CYS A 74 7.61 -9.37 3.24
C CYS A 74 7.08 -10.29 4.36
N SER A 75 7.92 -11.20 4.89
CA SER A 75 7.52 -12.09 5.99
C SER A 75 7.56 -11.43 7.37
N GLN A 76 8.10 -10.22 7.49
CA GLN A 76 8.26 -9.50 8.76
C GLN A 76 7.23 -8.38 8.96
N VAL A 77 6.43 -8.09 7.94
CA VAL A 77 5.49 -6.96 7.94
C VAL A 77 4.12 -7.37 7.41
N ASP A 78 3.08 -6.69 7.88
CA ASP A 78 1.71 -6.90 7.41
C ASP A 78 1.52 -6.42 5.96
N GLU A 79 2.25 -5.38 5.55
CA GLU A 79 2.26 -4.86 4.17
C GLU A 79 3.65 -4.32 3.79
N LEU A 80 4.12 -4.66 2.59
CA LEU A 80 5.43 -4.26 2.07
C LEU A 80 5.26 -3.41 0.80
N HIS A 81 5.85 -2.22 0.80
CA HIS A 81 5.90 -1.34 -0.36
C HIS A 81 7.27 -1.43 -1.04
N ILE A 82 7.29 -1.79 -2.32
CA ILE A 82 8.47 -1.77 -3.16
C ILE A 82 8.43 -0.49 -3.99
N ILE A 83 9.44 0.36 -3.83
CA ILE A 83 9.63 1.57 -4.62
C ILE A 83 10.68 1.28 -5.67
N MET A 84 10.23 1.14 -6.92
CA MET A 84 11.09 0.99 -8.09
C MET A 84 11.48 2.38 -8.59
N GLY A 85 12.65 2.84 -8.17
CA GLY A 85 13.24 4.09 -8.65
C GLY A 85 13.75 3.93 -10.09
N PHE A 86 13.44 4.88 -10.96
CA PHE A 86 13.99 4.95 -12.32
C PHE A 86 14.41 6.37 -12.65
N ASP A 87 15.35 6.50 -13.59
CA ASP A 87 15.83 7.77 -14.14
C ASP A 87 16.29 7.46 -15.55
N ASP A 88 15.67 8.08 -16.55
CA ASP A 88 15.92 7.75 -17.96
C ASP A 88 17.37 8.05 -18.37
N THR A 89 17.97 9.12 -17.84
CA THR A 89 19.34 9.54 -18.17
C THR A 89 20.36 8.59 -17.57
N ARG A 90 20.24 8.31 -16.27
CA ARG A 90 21.12 7.36 -15.58
C ARG A 90 20.96 5.96 -16.15
N ASP A 91 19.72 5.51 -16.37
CA ASP A 91 19.46 4.14 -16.84
C ASP A 91 19.98 3.95 -18.28
N ARG A 92 19.90 4.99 -19.12
CA ARG A 92 20.53 5.00 -20.44
C ARG A 92 22.05 4.90 -20.34
N ALA A 93 22.70 5.75 -19.55
CA ALA A 93 24.15 5.71 -19.37
C ALA A 93 24.63 4.35 -18.86
N LEU A 94 23.95 3.79 -17.84
CA LEU A 94 24.25 2.46 -17.31
C LEU A 94 24.08 1.35 -18.35
N PHE A 95 23.15 1.48 -19.29
CA PHE A 95 23.01 0.52 -20.38
C PHE A 95 24.15 0.63 -21.38
N GLU A 96 24.49 1.85 -21.81
CA GLU A 96 25.57 2.12 -22.76
C GLU A 96 26.94 1.68 -22.24
N ASP A 97 27.17 1.82 -20.93
CA ASP A 97 28.39 1.38 -20.25
C ASP A 97 28.41 -0.13 -19.90
N SER A 98 27.37 -0.88 -20.25
CA SER A 98 27.24 -2.29 -19.92
C SER A 98 27.42 -3.22 -21.12
N ALA A 99 27.54 -4.52 -20.85
CA ALA A 99 27.49 -5.57 -21.87
C ALA A 99 26.06 -6.09 -22.14
N MET A 100 25.01 -5.37 -21.72
CA MET A 100 23.63 -5.81 -21.92
C MET A 100 23.22 -5.72 -23.39
N SER A 101 22.59 -6.78 -23.91
CA SER A 101 22.11 -6.81 -25.29
C SER A 101 20.86 -5.95 -25.51
N GLN A 102 20.06 -5.73 -24.45
CA GLN A 102 18.87 -4.91 -24.47
C GLN A 102 18.74 -4.14 -23.16
N GLN A 103 18.27 -2.90 -23.27
CA GLN A 103 18.02 -2.04 -22.12
C GLN A 103 16.76 -2.52 -21.36
N PRO A 104 16.86 -2.79 -20.04
CA PRO A 104 15.70 -2.97 -19.19
C PRO A 104 14.84 -1.70 -19.11
N THR A 105 13.67 -1.70 -19.74
CA THR A 105 12.77 -0.54 -19.66
C THR A 105 12.04 -0.48 -18.30
N VAL A 106 11.42 0.66 -17.98
CA VAL A 106 10.54 0.78 -16.80
C VAL A 106 9.41 -0.27 -16.83
N PRO A 107 8.68 -0.50 -17.95
CA PRO A 107 7.73 -1.60 -18.07
C PRO A 107 8.32 -3.00 -17.82
N ASP A 108 9.55 -3.27 -18.30
CA ASP A 108 10.18 -4.58 -18.09
C ASP A 108 10.45 -4.84 -16.62
N ARG A 109 11.01 -3.84 -15.92
CA ARG A 109 11.29 -3.93 -14.48
C ARG A 109 10.02 -4.07 -13.64
N LEU A 110 8.98 -3.29 -13.95
CA LEU A 110 7.67 -3.46 -13.33
C LEU A 110 7.10 -4.85 -13.56
N ARG A 111 7.20 -5.35 -14.80
CA ARG A 111 6.73 -6.70 -15.15
C ARG A 111 7.50 -7.75 -14.35
N TRP A 112 8.82 -7.64 -14.22
CA TRP A 112 9.62 -8.56 -13.41
C TRP A 112 9.15 -8.58 -11.96
N LEU A 113 9.03 -7.41 -11.31
CA LEU A 113 8.53 -7.32 -9.93
C LEU A 113 7.13 -7.90 -9.79
N LEU A 114 6.19 -7.51 -10.65
CA LEU A 114 4.81 -7.97 -10.62
C LEU A 114 4.69 -9.48 -10.83
N GLN A 115 5.47 -10.06 -11.75
CA GLN A 115 5.43 -11.50 -12.02
C GLN A 115 6.12 -12.31 -10.91
N THR A 116 7.27 -11.84 -10.42
CA THR A 116 8.00 -12.51 -9.33
C THR A 116 7.19 -12.55 -8.04
N PHE A 117 6.44 -11.49 -7.73
CA PHE A 117 5.69 -11.36 -6.49
C PHE A 117 4.17 -11.49 -6.64
N LYS A 118 3.69 -12.11 -7.73
CA LYS A 118 2.25 -12.16 -8.07
C LYS A 118 1.36 -12.86 -7.04
N TYR A 119 1.92 -13.70 -6.18
CA TYR A 119 1.17 -14.45 -5.17
C TYR A 119 1.24 -13.81 -3.77
N GLN A 120 2.10 -12.81 -3.59
CA GLN A 120 2.27 -12.10 -2.33
C GLN A 120 1.24 -10.96 -2.24
N LYS A 121 0.08 -11.27 -1.65
CA LYS A 121 -1.07 -10.34 -1.57
C LYS A 121 -0.78 -9.07 -0.77
N ASN A 122 0.25 -9.08 0.08
CA ASN A 122 0.64 -7.96 0.93
C ASN A 122 1.79 -7.12 0.35
N ILE A 123 2.22 -7.37 -0.90
CA ILE A 123 3.21 -6.53 -1.59
C ILE A 123 2.50 -5.50 -2.48
N ARG A 124 2.96 -4.24 -2.41
CA ARG A 124 2.57 -3.13 -3.29
C ARG A 124 3.78 -2.62 -4.04
N ILE A 125 3.70 -2.49 -5.36
CA ILE A 125 4.81 -2.03 -6.19
C ILE A 125 4.46 -0.67 -6.77
N HIS A 126 5.40 0.28 -6.65
CA HIS A 126 5.25 1.66 -7.12
C HIS A 126 6.45 2.02 -7.99
N ALA A 127 6.20 2.64 -9.14
CA ALA A 127 7.25 3.28 -9.92
C ALA A 127 7.46 4.71 -9.43
N PHE A 128 8.72 5.11 -9.25
CA PHE A 128 9.07 6.45 -8.82
C PHE A 128 10.14 7.02 -9.76
N ASN A 129 9.81 8.13 -10.41
CA ASN A 129 10.77 8.88 -11.22
C ASN A 129 11.58 9.75 -10.27
N GLU A 130 12.89 9.51 -10.20
CA GLU A 130 13.85 10.29 -9.41
C GLU A 130 14.44 11.43 -10.24
#